data_AF-A0A954MZR7-F1
#
_entry.id   AF-A0A954MZR7-F1
#
_cell.length_a   1.000
_cell.length_b   1.000
_cell.length_c   1.000
_cell.angle_alpha   90.00
_cell.angle_beta   90.00
_cell.angle_gamma   90.00
#
_symmetry.space_group_name_H-M   'P 1'
#
loop_
_entity.id
_entity.type
_entity.pdbx_description
1 polymer ?
#
loop_
_entity_poly.entity_id
_entity_poly.type
_entity_poly.pdbx_seq_one_letter_code
_entity_poly.pdbx_strand_id
1 'polypeptide(L)'
;DADYSTRWRRIKSLFTKEWHAGGGTSIGLTRSRSIRGERGVWQRRFYEHTCRDEADLKRCLDYLHVNPLRHGLVNRVQDWPWSTFHRFVKLGEYPPNWGDASIWYGDEFSQFE
;
A
#
# COMPACT_ATOMS: atom_id res chain seq x y z
N ASP A 1 -14.58 -1.94 -14.77
CA ASP A 1 -14.79 -3.07 -13.84
C ASP A 1 -14.88 -2.51 -12.41
N ALA A 2 -15.99 -2.77 -11.72
CA ALA A 2 -16.33 -2.21 -10.40
C ALA A 2 -16.35 -3.26 -9.27
N ASP A 3 -16.02 -4.54 -9.54
CA ASP A 3 -16.06 -5.58 -8.50
C ASP A 3 -14.75 -5.61 -7.67
N TYR A 4 -14.49 -4.51 -6.96
CA TYR A 4 -13.36 -4.38 -6.03
C TYR A 4 -13.49 -5.39 -4.88
N SER A 5 -14.71 -5.61 -4.40
CA SER A 5 -15.00 -6.47 -3.26
C SER A 5 -14.57 -7.92 -3.51
N THR A 6 -14.88 -8.48 -4.68
CA THR A 6 -14.47 -9.86 -5.00
C THR A 6 -12.97 -9.96 -5.23
N ARG A 7 -12.34 -8.97 -5.90
CA ARG A 7 -10.88 -8.96 -6.09
C ARG A 7 -10.13 -8.92 -4.77
N TRP A 8 -10.49 -8.00 -3.88
CA TRP A 8 -9.89 -7.91 -2.55
C TRP A 8 -10.15 -9.16 -1.71
N ARG A 9 -11.35 -9.76 -1.79
CA ARG A 9 -11.64 -11.03 -1.13
C ARG A 9 -10.70 -12.14 -1.60
N ARG A 10 -10.47 -12.26 -2.91
CA ARG A 10 -9.56 -13.27 -3.48
C ARG A 10 -8.11 -13.03 -3.06
N ILE A 11 -7.62 -11.80 -3.16
CA ILE A 11 -6.25 -11.44 -2.75
C ILE A 11 -6.03 -11.77 -1.27
N LYS A 12 -6.90 -11.28 -0.38
CA LYS A 12 -6.78 -11.53 1.06
C LYS A 12 -6.86 -13.02 1.38
N SER A 13 -7.74 -13.77 0.71
CA SER A 13 -7.88 -15.22 0.91
C SER A 13 -6.64 -15.99 0.49
N LEU A 14 -6.16 -15.76 -0.74
CA LEU A 14 -4.97 -16.44 -1.27
C LEU A 14 -3.73 -16.14 -0.43
N PHE A 15 -3.49 -14.87 -0.12
CA PHE A 15 -2.37 -14.49 0.75
C PHE A 15 -2.46 -15.16 2.12
N THR A 16 -3.65 -15.16 2.75
CA THR A 16 -3.81 -15.78 4.08
C THR A 16 -3.49 -17.27 4.05
N LYS A 17 -3.89 -17.96 2.98
CA LYS A 17 -3.59 -19.38 2.78
C LYS A 17 -2.08 -19.60 2.69
N GLU A 18 -1.39 -18.88 1.81
CA GLU A 18 0.05 -19.02 1.61
C GLU A 18 0.86 -18.57 2.84
N TRP A 19 0.43 -17.51 3.52
CA TRP A 19 1.02 -17.02 4.77
C TRP A 19 1.04 -18.11 5.85
N HIS A 20 -0.08 -18.81 6.05
CA HIS A 20 -0.15 -19.91 7.01
C HIS A 20 0.61 -21.15 6.55
N ALA A 21 0.59 -21.47 5.25
CA ALA A 21 1.38 -22.56 4.71
C ALA A 21 2.89 -22.33 4.92
N GLY A 22 3.34 -21.08 4.87
CA GLY A 22 4.71 -20.66 5.17
C GLY A 22 5.05 -20.51 6.65
N GLY A 23 4.16 -20.90 7.57
CA GLY A 23 4.39 -20.79 9.03
C GLY A 23 4.12 -19.40 9.63
N GLY A 24 3.47 -18.52 8.87
CA GLY A 24 3.10 -17.18 9.32
C GLY A 24 2.08 -17.18 10.48
N THR A 25 2.27 -16.23 11.40
CA THR A 25 1.43 -16.06 12.59
C THR A 25 0.27 -15.10 12.35
N SER A 26 -0.78 -15.21 13.17
CA SER A 26 -1.93 -14.30 13.16
C SER A 26 -2.11 -13.63 14.51
N ILE A 27 -2.63 -12.40 14.50
CA ILE A 27 -3.03 -11.74 15.74
C ILE A 27 -4.27 -12.43 16.35
N GLY A 28 -4.37 -12.35 17.68
CA GLY A 28 -5.53 -12.84 18.41
C GLY A 28 -6.84 -12.22 17.91
N LEU A 29 -7.89 -13.05 17.85
CA LEU A 29 -9.19 -12.63 17.36
C LEU A 29 -10.14 -12.35 18.51
N THR A 30 -10.94 -11.29 18.36
CA THR A 30 -12.13 -11.11 19.20
C THR A 30 -13.18 -12.17 18.85
N ARG A 31 -14.10 -12.45 19.78
CA ARG A 31 -15.20 -13.42 19.56
C ARG A 31 -15.97 -13.14 18.26
N SER A 32 -16.28 -11.88 17.98
CA SER A 32 -16.98 -11.47 16.76
C SER A 32 -16.20 -11.83 15.48
N ARG A 33 -14.88 -11.64 15.48
CA ARG A 33 -14.02 -11.98 14.33
C ARG A 33 -13.88 -13.49 14.15
N SER A 34 -13.77 -14.23 15.26
CA SER A 34 -13.73 -15.69 15.24
C SER A 34 -15.02 -16.31 14.67
N ILE A 35 -16.19 -15.82 15.09
CA ILE A 35 -17.50 -16.32 14.59
C ILE A 35 -17.62 -16.13 13.07
N ARG A 36 -17.02 -15.06 12.52
CA ARG A 36 -17.04 -14.76 11.08
C ARG A 36 -15.96 -15.50 10.29
N GLY A 37 -15.17 -16.37 10.92
CA GLY A 37 -14.09 -17.10 10.28
C GLY A 37 -12.92 -16.21 9.82
N GLU A 38 -12.76 -15.02 10.40
CA GLU A 38 -11.58 -14.19 10.12
C GLU A 38 -10.31 -14.89 10.64
N ARG A 39 -9.15 -14.57 10.05
CA ARG A 39 -7.88 -15.25 10.35
C ARG A 39 -6.82 -14.37 11.01
N GLY A 40 -7.14 -13.12 11.34
CA GLY A 40 -6.23 -12.26 12.12
C GLY A 40 -4.97 -11.83 11.38
N VAL A 41 -4.97 -11.84 10.05
CA VAL A 41 -3.86 -11.35 9.21
C VAL A 41 -4.16 -9.93 8.71
N TRP A 42 -5.37 -9.73 8.19
CA TRP A 42 -5.77 -8.48 7.55
C TRP A 42 -6.61 -7.59 8.48
N GLN A 43 -6.47 -6.28 8.34
CA GLN A 43 -7.47 -5.33 8.81
C GLN A 43 -8.82 -5.54 8.08
N ARG A 44 -9.91 -5.20 8.78
CA ARG A 44 -11.28 -5.31 8.24
C ARG A 44 -11.50 -4.20 7.20
N ARG A 45 -12.30 -4.52 6.18
CA ARG A 45 -12.59 -3.65 5.03
C ARG A 45 -11.30 -3.30 4.26
N PHE A 46 -11.45 -2.45 3.26
CA PHE A 46 -10.37 -1.85 2.48
C PHE A 46 -10.83 -0.44 2.12
N TYR A 47 -9.89 0.43 1.79
CA TYR A 47 -10.19 1.74 1.23
C TYR A 47 -10.18 1.64 -0.29
N GLU A 48 -11.17 2.24 -0.94
CA GLU A 48 -11.17 2.46 -2.38
C GLU A 48 -11.22 3.96 -2.70
N HIS A 49 -10.46 4.34 -3.71
CA HIS A 49 -10.54 5.65 -4.33
C HIS A 49 -10.52 5.47 -5.84
N THR A 50 -11.54 5.97 -6.51
CA THR A 50 -11.60 5.97 -7.97
C THR A 50 -10.92 7.23 -8.48
N CYS A 51 -9.76 7.08 -9.11
CA CYS A 51 -9.06 8.19 -9.76
C CYS A 51 -9.95 8.80 -10.84
N ARG A 52 -10.15 10.12 -10.78
CA ARG A 52 -11.13 10.83 -11.63
C ARG A 52 -10.52 11.42 -12.90
N ASP A 53 -9.23 11.75 -12.83
CA ASP A 53 -8.47 12.37 -13.90
C ASP A 53 -6.97 12.06 -13.74
N GLU A 54 -6.18 12.50 -14.73
CA GLU A 54 -4.73 12.28 -14.77
C GLU A 54 -3.99 12.94 -13.60
N ALA A 55 -4.45 14.12 -13.16
CA ALA A 55 -3.84 14.81 -12.04
C ALA A 55 -4.07 14.04 -10.73
N ASP A 56 -5.24 13.44 -10.57
CA ASP A 56 -5.58 12.58 -9.44
C ASP A 56 -4.79 11.28 -9.45
N LEU A 57 -4.65 10.66 -10.62
CA LEU A 57 -3.78 9.50 -10.78
C LEU A 57 -2.35 9.82 -10.37
N LYS A 58 -1.80 10.95 -10.84
CA LYS A 58 -0.45 11.38 -10.48
C LYS A 58 -0.31 11.58 -8.97
N ARG A 59 -1.28 12.23 -8.31
CA ARG A 59 -1.28 12.39 -6.85
C ARG A 59 -1.30 11.04 -6.12
N CYS A 60 -2.11 10.08 -6.58
CA CYS A 60 -2.14 8.74 -6.00
C CYS A 60 -0.80 8.00 -6.16
N LEU A 61 -0.13 8.15 -7.30
CA LEU A 61 1.19 7.55 -7.55
C LEU A 61 2.27 8.20 -6.68
N ASP A 62 2.29 9.53 -6.60
CA ASP A 62 3.23 10.27 -5.76
C ASP A 62 3.06 9.84 -4.29
N TYR A 63 1.81 9.78 -3.79
CA TYR A 63 1.49 9.27 -2.46
C TYR A 63 2.01 7.84 -2.23
N LEU A 64 1.71 6.92 -3.16
CA LEU A 64 2.12 5.52 -3.05
C LEU A 64 3.63 5.37 -2.98
N HIS A 65 4.36 6.13 -3.80
CA HIS A 65 5.82 6.04 -3.88
C HIS A 65 6.52 6.72 -2.71
N VAL A 66 5.98 7.81 -2.17
CA VAL A 66 6.58 8.53 -1.03
C VAL A 66 6.29 7.85 0.32
N ASN A 67 5.29 6.98 0.44
CA ASN A 67 4.88 6.38 1.71
C ASN A 67 6.00 5.72 2.54
N PRO A 68 6.95 4.95 1.96
CA PRO A 68 8.07 4.41 2.73
C PRO A 68 8.93 5.49 3.39
N LEU A 69 9.14 6.63 2.71
CA LEU A 69 9.84 7.79 3.24
C LEU A 69 9.01 8.47 4.35
N ARG A 70 7.74 8.76 4.05
CA ARG A 70 6.82 9.41 5.00
C ARG A 70 6.68 8.64 6.31
N HIS A 71 6.66 7.31 6.26
CA HIS A 71 6.59 6.44 7.44
C HIS A 71 7.96 6.14 8.07
N GLY A 72 9.04 6.78 7.60
CA GLY A 72 10.37 6.65 8.18
C GLY A 72 11.04 5.29 7.97
N LEU A 73 10.60 4.52 6.97
CA LEU A 73 11.17 3.22 6.64
C LEU A 73 12.49 3.35 5.86
N VAL A 74 12.65 4.45 5.12
CA VAL A 74 13.83 4.79 4.32
C VAL A 74 14.07 6.30 4.33
N ASN A 75 15.29 6.73 3.99
CA ASN A 75 15.63 8.16 3.84
C ASN A 75 15.43 8.69 2.42
N ARG A 76 15.33 7.78 1.43
CA ARG A 76 15.07 8.12 0.02
C ARG A 76 14.12 7.09 -0.57
N VAL A 77 13.20 7.52 -1.43
CA VAL A 77 12.20 6.62 -2.05
C VAL A 77 12.86 5.48 -2.83
N GLN A 78 13.98 5.75 -3.51
CA GLN A 78 14.74 4.73 -4.25
C GLN A 78 15.32 3.62 -3.36
N ASP A 79 15.45 3.82 -2.05
CA ASP A 79 16.00 2.81 -1.15
C ASP A 79 14.98 1.73 -0.78
N TRP A 80 13.70 1.91 -1.14
CA TRP A 80 12.64 0.92 -0.87
C TRP A 80 12.50 -0.08 -2.03
N PRO A 81 12.92 -1.35 -1.89
CA PRO A 81 12.93 -2.28 -3.02
C PRO A 81 11.53 -2.79 -3.40
N TRP A 82 10.57 -2.76 -2.46
CA TRP A 82 9.23 -3.32 -2.64
C TRP A 82 8.23 -2.28 -3.18
N SER A 83 8.59 -1.60 -4.26
CA SER A 83 7.76 -0.58 -4.90
C SER A 83 7.94 -0.59 -6.41
N THR A 84 6.89 -0.18 -7.14
CA THR A 84 6.97 0.03 -8.58
C THR A 84 7.76 1.28 -8.96
N PHE A 85 8.24 2.08 -8.00
CA PHE A 85 9.02 3.30 -8.23
C PHE A 85 10.18 3.07 -9.20
N HIS A 86 10.95 1.99 -9.00
CA HIS A 86 12.07 1.60 -9.86
C HIS A 86 11.70 1.43 -11.33
N ARG A 87 10.49 0.94 -11.59
CA ARG A 87 9.97 0.80 -12.96
C ARG A 87 9.62 2.16 -13.54
N PHE A 88 8.99 3.04 -12.76
CA PHE A 88 8.62 4.38 -13.19
C PHE A 88 9.83 5.28 -13.46
N VAL A 89 10.91 5.14 -12.67
CA VAL A 89 12.20 5.79 -12.96
C VAL A 89 12.76 5.35 -14.32
N LYS A 90 12.73 4.04 -14.62
CA LYS A 90 13.19 3.51 -15.92
C LYS A 90 12.34 3.99 -17.10
N LEU A 91 11.07 4.29 -16.86
CA LEU A 91 10.15 4.85 -17.87
C LEU A 91 10.28 6.38 -18.01
N GLY A 92 11.07 7.04 -17.15
CA GLY A 92 11.25 8.49 -17.18
C GLY A 92 10.16 9.28 -16.46
N GLU A 93 9.23 8.59 -15.77
CA GLU A 93 8.11 9.22 -15.05
C GLU A 93 8.57 9.89 -13.74
N TYR A 94 9.65 9.38 -13.13
CA TYR A 94 10.29 9.98 -11.96
C TYR A 94 11.80 10.15 -12.19
N PRO A 95 12.39 11.26 -11.72
CA PRO A 95 13.84 11.33 -11.60
C PRO A 95 14.33 10.38 -10.49
N PRO A 96 15.52 9.78 -10.61
CA PRO A 96 16.04 8.83 -9.62
C PRO A 96 16.15 9.37 -8.19
N ASN A 97 16.35 10.68 -8.05
CA ASN A 97 16.46 11.40 -6.79
C ASN A 97 15.13 12.01 -6.30
N TRP A 98 14.00 11.63 -6.90
CA TRP A 98 12.69 12.05 -6.43
C TRP A 98 12.38 11.45 -5.05
N GLY A 99 11.83 12.26 -4.14
CA GLY A 99 11.47 11.81 -2.80
C GLY A 99 12.70 11.57 -1.90
N ASP A 100 13.40 12.65 -1.57
CA ASP A 100 14.49 12.68 -0.60
C ASP A 100 14.05 13.46 0.65
N ALA A 101 14.27 12.90 1.85
CA ALA A 101 13.89 13.54 3.12
C ALA A 101 14.50 14.95 3.30
N SER A 102 15.64 15.23 2.68
CA SER A 102 16.30 16.54 2.77
C SER A 102 15.58 17.63 1.95
N ILE A 103 14.78 17.23 0.97
CA ILE A 103 14.06 18.14 0.06
C ILE A 103 12.58 18.22 0.42
N TRP A 104 12.01 17.14 0.98
CA TRP A 104 10.58 17.00 1.20
C TRP A 104 10.17 17.23 2.67
N TYR A 105 9.29 18.20 2.91
CA TYR A 105 8.80 18.56 4.25
C TYR A 105 7.41 17.98 4.55
N GLY A 106 7.29 16.65 4.66
CA GLY A 106 6.31 15.95 5.53
C GLY A 106 4.79 16.07 5.32
N ASP A 107 4.25 17.22 4.89
CA ASP A 107 2.84 17.59 5.08
C ASP A 107 2.00 17.62 3.79
N GLU A 108 2.64 17.60 2.63
CA GLU A 108 2.01 17.77 1.31
C GLU A 108 0.95 16.69 0.99
N PHE A 109 0.99 15.57 1.72
CA PHE A 109 0.08 14.43 1.53
C PHE A 109 -0.78 14.13 2.77
N SER A 110 -0.84 15.04 3.75
CA SER A 110 -1.64 14.86 4.97
C SER A 110 -3.14 14.67 4.70
N GLN A 111 -3.64 15.20 3.58
CA GLN A 111 -5.06 15.12 3.18
C GLN A 111 -5.52 13.72 2.72
N PHE A 112 -4.62 12.74 2.66
CA PHE A 112 -4.90 11.37 2.21
C PHE A 112 -5.03 10.34 3.37
N GLU A 113 -4.95 10.79 4.63
CA GLU A 113 -5.29 10.00 5.83
C GLU A 113 -6.77 10.13 6.20
#